data_AF-A0A2K4I1E9-F1
#
_entry.id   AF-A0A2K4I1E9-F1
#
_cell.length_a   1.000
_cell.length_b   1.000
_cell.length_c   1.000
_cell.angle_alpha   90.00
_cell.angle_beta   90.00
_cell.angle_gamma   90.00
#
_symmetry.space_group_name_H-M   'P 1'
#
loop_
_entity.id
_entity.type
_entity.pdbx_description
1 polymer ?
#
loop_
_entity_poly.entity_id
_entity_poly.type
_entity_poly.pdbx_seq_one_letter_code
_entity_poly.pdbx_strand_id
1 'polypeptide(L)'
;MTSISSPAQLEYGLDTLFGRITKSAECRVGLEAVEDDPYRFALRVPAPLPENLDQAKTVVVWVEGRRLQGTVRHAERLDDESLKLEVEPD
;
A
#
# COMPACT_ATOMS: atom_id res chain seq x y z
N MET A 1 5.61 18.32 6.56
CA MET A 1 4.24 18.27 6.04
C MET A 1 3.63 16.98 6.53
N THR A 2 2.60 17.05 7.36
CA THR A 2 1.90 15.86 7.87
C THR A 2 1.16 15.22 6.72
N SER A 3 1.70 14.13 6.15
CA SER A 3 0.94 13.27 5.25
C SER A 3 -0.33 12.86 6.00
N ILE A 4 -1.49 13.26 5.48
CA ILE A 4 -2.78 12.93 6.08
C ILE A 4 -2.94 11.42 5.93
N SER A 5 -2.67 10.69 7.01
CA SER A 5 -2.80 9.25 7.05
C SER A 5 -4.13 8.88 7.69
N SER A 6 -5.02 8.26 6.93
CA SER A 6 -6.32 7.80 7.43
C SER A 6 -6.22 6.35 7.89
N PRO A 7 -6.94 5.94 8.94
CA PRO A 7 -7.03 4.54 9.33
C PRO A 7 -7.66 3.75 8.17
N ALA A 8 -7.00 2.66 7.79
CA ALA A 8 -7.42 1.82 6.68
C ALA A 8 -7.10 0.36 6.94
N GLN A 9 -7.92 -0.50 6.35
CA GLN A 9 -7.61 -1.92 6.30
C GLN A 9 -6.88 -2.21 5.00
N LEU A 10 -5.64 -2.67 5.12
CA LEU A 10 -4.79 -3.02 4.00
C LEU A 10 -4.75 -4.54 3.87
N GLU A 11 -5.20 -5.04 2.74
CA GLU A 11 -5.06 -6.43 2.34
C GLU A 11 -4.04 -6.51 1.21
N TYR A 12 -3.09 -7.43 1.29
CA TYR A 12 -2.02 -7.54 0.31
C TYR A 12 -1.75 -9.00 -0.04
N GLY A 13 -1.62 -9.24 -1.34
CA GLY A 13 -1.28 -10.54 -1.90
C GLY A 13 0.23 -10.69 -1.97
N LEU A 14 0.77 -11.72 -1.33
CA LEU A 14 2.17 -12.11 -1.41
C LEU A 14 2.27 -13.38 -2.25
N ASP A 15 3.16 -13.37 -3.24
CA ASP A 15 3.53 -14.59 -3.93
C ASP A 15 4.62 -15.28 -3.11
N THR A 16 4.28 -16.41 -2.51
CA THR A 16 5.22 -17.25 -1.74
C THR A 16 5.57 -18.51 -2.53
N LEU A 17 6.61 -19.21 -2.10
CA LEU A 17 7.00 -20.51 -2.68
C LEU A 17 5.89 -21.57 -2.61
N PHE A 18 4.90 -21.38 -1.73
CA PHE A 18 3.76 -22.28 -1.54
C PHE A 18 2.48 -21.79 -2.25
N GLY A 19 2.59 -20.76 -3.09
CA GLY A 19 1.46 -20.12 -3.76
C GLY A 19 1.20 -18.70 -3.26
N ARG A 20 0.10 -18.10 -3.73
CA ARG A 20 -0.30 -16.75 -3.32
C ARG A 20 -1.04 -16.80 -1.98
N ILE A 21 -0.55 -16.06 -1.01
CA ILE A 21 -1.27 -15.81 0.26
C ILE A 21 -1.76 -14.38 0.28
N THR A 22 -2.94 -14.14 0.85
CA THR A 22 -3.42 -12.79 1.14
C THR A 22 -3.30 -12.54 2.63
N LYS A 23 -2.63 -11.46 3.00
CA LYS A 23 -2.56 -10.99 4.38
C LYS A 23 -3.42 -9.75 4.54
N SER A 24 -3.98 -9.55 5.72
CA SER A 24 -4.73 -8.35 6.08
C SER A 24 -4.13 -7.71 7.33
N ALA A 25 -4.07 -6.38 7.35
CA ALA A 25 -3.57 -5.60 8.47
C ALA A 25 -4.33 -4.28 8.59
N GLU A 26 -4.71 -3.90 9.80
CA GLU A 26 -5.23 -2.56 10.09
C GLU A 26 -4.06 -1.62 10.34
N CYS A 27 -3.91 -0.61 9.49
CA CYS A 27 -2.83 0.38 9.59
C CYS A 27 -3.31 1.75 9.14
N ARG A 28 -2.46 2.77 9.25
CA ARG A 28 -2.74 4.07 8.64
C ARG A 28 -2.17 4.10 7.24
N VAL A 29 -2.87 4.71 6.30
CA VAL A 29 -2.38 4.88 4.93
C VAL A 29 -2.58 6.31 4.49
N GLY A 30 -1.57 6.89 3.86
CA GLY A 30 -1.64 8.13 3.10
C GLY A 30 -1.76 7.79 1.62
N LEU A 31 -2.72 8.38 0.93
CA LEU A 31 -2.80 8.32 -0.53
C LEU A 31 -2.14 9.58 -1.10
N GLU A 32 -1.15 9.36 -1.93
CA GLU A 32 -0.41 10.40 -2.64
C GLU A 32 -0.59 10.18 -4.15
N ALA A 33 -0.81 11.26 -4.90
CA ALA A 33 -0.84 11.17 -6.36
C ALA A 33 0.59 10.99 -6.88
N VAL A 34 0.77 10.12 -7.88
CA VAL A 34 2.06 10.04 -8.59
C VAL A 34 2.11 11.21 -9.56
N GLU A 35 3.00 12.18 -9.34
CA GLU A 35 3.09 13.40 -10.17
C GLU A 35 3.30 13.09 -11.66
N ASP A 36 3.95 11.96 -11.96
CA ASP A 36 4.30 11.55 -13.32
C ASP A 36 3.19 10.74 -14.02
N ASP A 37 2.24 10.16 -13.28
CA ASP A 37 1.24 9.26 -13.84
C ASP A 37 -0.14 9.41 -13.16
N PRO A 38 -1.13 10.04 -13.83
CA PRO A 38 -2.46 10.24 -13.27
C PRO A 38 -3.25 8.93 -13.13
N TYR A 39 -2.79 7.84 -13.74
CA TYR A 39 -3.41 6.53 -13.60
C TYR A 39 -2.86 5.76 -12.40
N ARG A 40 -1.82 6.23 -11.72
CA ARG A 40 -1.22 5.54 -10.57
C ARG A 40 -1.41 6.34 -9.28
N PHE A 41 -1.40 5.61 -8.17
CA PHE A 41 -1.39 6.23 -6.86
C PHE A 41 -0.27 5.63 -6.01
N ALA A 42 0.36 6.48 -5.21
CA ALA A 42 1.31 6.07 -4.21
C ALA A 42 0.61 5.91 -2.88
N LEU A 43 0.68 4.71 -2.33
CA LEU A 43 0.19 4.38 -1.00
C LEU A 43 1.36 4.45 -0.02
N ARG A 44 1.32 5.42 0.89
CA ARG A 44 2.31 5.57 1.94
C ARG A 44 1.79 4.96 3.24
N VAL A 45 2.49 3.97 3.77
CA VAL A 45 2.20 3.35 5.06
C VAL A 45 3.27 3.81 6.05
N PRO A 46 2.94 4.64 7.04
CA PRO A 46 3.87 4.98 8.11
C PRO A 46 4.13 3.78 9.02
N ALA A 47 5.27 3.77 9.70
CA ALA A 47 5.55 2.76 10.71
C ALA A 47 4.51 2.79 11.84
N PRO A 48 4.14 1.64 12.44
CA PRO A 48 4.67 0.31 12.16
C PRO A 48 4.11 -0.32 10.86
N LEU A 49 5.01 -0.88 10.05
CA LEU A 49 4.65 -1.51 8.78
C LEU A 49 4.10 -2.93 9.00
N PRO A 50 3.11 -3.36 8.20
CA PRO A 50 2.70 -4.75 8.14
C PRO A 50 3.82 -5.68 7.65
N GLU A 51 3.78 -6.93 8.10
CA GLU A 51 4.83 -7.92 7.80
C GLU A 51 4.87 -8.30 6.31
N ASN A 52 6.04 -8.16 5.68
CA ASN A 52 6.30 -8.43 4.26
C ASN A 52 5.50 -7.53 3.30
N LEU A 53 5.04 -6.36 3.74
CA LEU A 53 4.29 -5.45 2.88
C LEU A 53 5.11 -5.00 1.65
N ASP A 54 6.42 -4.89 1.78
CA ASP A 54 7.38 -4.60 0.70
C ASP A 54 7.38 -5.65 -0.42
N GLN A 55 6.94 -6.88 -0.13
CA GLN A 55 6.85 -7.97 -1.09
C GLN A 55 5.45 -8.12 -1.71
N ALA A 56 4.52 -7.22 -1.37
CA ALA A 56 3.16 -7.23 -1.89
C ALA A 56 3.16 -7.15 -3.43
N LYS A 57 2.36 -8.01 -4.05
CA LYS A 57 2.10 -8.02 -5.50
C LYS A 57 0.81 -7.32 -5.85
N THR A 58 -0.21 -7.51 -5.01
CA THR A 58 -1.49 -6.83 -5.13
C THR A 58 -1.85 -6.22 -3.79
N VAL A 59 -2.55 -5.10 -3.80
CA VAL A 59 -3.06 -4.47 -2.58
C VAL A 59 -4.52 -4.10 -2.75
N VAL A 60 -5.26 -4.20 -1.66
CA VAL A 60 -6.63 -3.72 -1.49
C VAL A 60 -6.65 -2.88 -0.24
N VAL A 61 -7.16 -1.67 -0.34
CA VAL A 61 -7.12 -0.64 0.68
C VAL A 61 -8.54 -0.22 0.95
N TRP A 62 -8.97 -0.35 2.19
CA TRP A 62 -10.28 0.10 2.65
C TRP A 62 -10.08 1.31 3.54
N VAL A 63 -10.36 2.51 3.02
CA VAL A 63 -10.12 3.79 3.71
C VAL A 63 -11.35 4.68 3.58
N GLU A 64 -11.86 5.20 4.70
CA GLU A 64 -13.00 6.12 4.73
C GLU A 64 -14.23 5.64 3.92
N GLY A 65 -14.51 4.34 3.94
CA GLY A 65 -15.61 3.73 3.19
C GLY A 65 -15.38 3.58 1.69
N ARG A 66 -14.17 3.91 1.20
CA ARG A 66 -13.71 3.67 -0.17
C ARG A 66 -12.83 2.43 -0.21
N ARG A 67 -13.06 1.60 -1.22
CA ARG A 67 -12.21 0.45 -1.54
C ARG A 67 -11.37 0.80 -2.76
N LEU A 68 -10.06 0.76 -2.61
CA LEU A 68 -9.10 0.89 -3.69
C LEU A 68 -8.41 -0.45 -3.85
N GLN A 69 -8.20 -0.91 -5.08
CA GLN A 69 -7.44 -2.12 -5.34
C GLN A 69 -6.52 -1.89 -6.53
N GLY A 70 -5.41 -2.61 -6.55
CA GLY A 70 -4.51 -2.56 -7.68
C GLY A 70 -3.29 -3.45 -7.51
N THR A 71 -2.43 -3.40 -8.51
CA THR A 71 -1.18 -4.16 -8.56
C THR A 71 -0.04 -3.25 -8.11
N VAL A 72 0.78 -3.74 -7.18
CA VAL A 72 1.98 -3.03 -6.74
C VAL A 72 3.02 -3.09 -7.86
N ARG A 73 3.36 -1.93 -8.39
CA ARG A 73 4.39 -1.77 -9.42
C ARG A 73 5.76 -1.53 -8.81
N HIS A 74 5.82 -0.73 -7.76
CA HIS A 74 7.05 -0.39 -7.07
C HIS A 74 6.82 -0.28 -5.56
N ALA A 75 7.83 -0.66 -4.78
CA ALA A 75 7.82 -0.56 -3.32
C ALA A 75 9.15 0.05 -2.87
N GLU A 76 9.09 1.21 -2.24
CA GLU A 76 10.24 1.99 -1.78
C GLU A 76 10.09 2.29 -0.29
N ARG A 77 11.14 2.07 0.49
CA ARG A 77 11.16 2.42 1.92
C ARG A 77 11.80 3.80 2.08
N LEU A 78 11.09 4.68 2.77
CA LEU A 78 11.51 6.06 3.02
C LEU A 78 12.34 6.19 4.32
N ASP A 79 13.03 7.31 4.47
CA ASP A 79 13.91 7.60 5.60
C ASP A 79 13.20 7.67 6.96
N ASP A 80 11.90 7.92 6.97
CA ASP A 80 11.03 7.96 8.15
C ASP A 80 10.48 6.57 8.55
N GLU A 81 11.10 5.51 8.04
CA GLU A 81 10.67 4.12 8.15
C GLU A 81 9.30 3.80 7.53
N SER A 82 8.69 4.78 6.83
CA SER A 82 7.46 4.53 6.08
C SER A 82 7.76 3.78 4.79
N LEU A 83 6.76 3.09 4.27
CA LEU A 83 6.84 2.38 3.00
C LEU A 83 5.91 3.05 2.00
N LYS A 84 6.46 3.43 0.85
CA LYS A 84 5.74 3.94 -0.29
C LYS A 84 5.54 2.82 -1.30
N LEU A 85 4.30 2.49 -1.60
CA LEU A 85 3.92 1.51 -2.60
C LEU A 85 3.29 2.24 -3.78
N GLU A 86 3.88 2.16 -4.96
CA GLU A 86 3.23 2.61 -6.18
C GLU A 86 2.29 1.51 -6.68
N VAL A 87 1.02 1.85 -6.77
CA VAL A 87 -0.04 0.93 -7.13
C VAL A 87 -0.68 1.41 -8.41
N GLU A 88 -0.78 0.49 -9.35
CA GLU A 88 -1.59 0.65 -10.54
C GLU A 88 -3.00 0.12 -10.25
N PRO A 89 -4.01 1.00 -10.13
CA PRO A 89 -5.41 0.60 -9.96
C PRO A 89 -5.88 -0.23 -11.14
N ASP A 90 -6.70 -1.24 -10.83
CA ASP A 90 -7.41 -2.07 -11.82
C ASP A 90 -8.74 -1.44 -12.23
#